data_AF-A0A7H0GWX8-F1
#
_entry.id   AF-A0A7H0GWX8-F1
#
_cell.length_a   1.000
_cell.length_b   1.000
_cell.length_c   1.000
_cell.angle_alpha   90.00
_cell.angle_beta   90.00
_cell.angle_gamma   90.00
#
_symmetry.space_group_name_H-M   'P 1'
#
loop_
_entity.id
_entity.type
_entity.pdbx_description
1 polymer ?
#
loop_
_entity_poly.entity_id
_entity_poly.type
_entity_poly.pdbx_seq_one_letter_code
_entity_poly.pdbx_strand_id
1 'polypeptide(L)'
;MATLEREKAALSKPKSGVGEAKVVRLEPAASEQSAAWWLRIAASLLLLATGVLLGNLWRPMGADVAGVTTTETTTDPRFRALKVNPVAPSLSASDRIQLVNEMAGGTEGSADPTVQALINTLNFDPNTNVRLAAGQALYRLRDDPRVGEAFVQSLTIQTDPNVQIMLIELLVALRERRAVPELERLSQRRDALPIVRQQAESGLGQLIQI
;
A
#
# COMPACT_ATOMS: atom_id res chain seq x y z
N MET A 1 -32.20 -21.69 -104.33
CA MET A 1 -33.39 -21.62 -103.46
C MET A 1 -33.84 -23.00 -102.93
N ALA A 2 -32.96 -24.00 -102.79
CA ALA A 2 -33.33 -25.35 -102.29
C ALA A 2 -32.39 -25.87 -101.18
N THR A 3 -31.39 -25.09 -100.79
CA THR A 3 -30.39 -25.47 -99.77
C THR A 3 -30.60 -24.79 -98.42
N LEU A 4 -31.39 -23.70 -98.34
CA LEU A 4 -31.75 -23.00 -97.09
C LEU A 4 -32.94 -23.66 -96.34
N GLU A 5 -33.78 -24.41 -97.05
CA GLU A 5 -34.92 -25.14 -96.45
C GLU A 5 -34.48 -26.42 -95.72
N ARG A 6 -33.34 -27.01 -96.10
CA ARG A 6 -32.80 -28.22 -95.44
C ARG A 6 -32.15 -27.93 -94.09
N GLU A 7 -31.66 -26.72 -93.87
CA GLU A 7 -31.04 -26.31 -92.60
C GLU A 7 -32.09 -25.98 -91.53
N LYS A 8 -33.25 -25.43 -91.93
CA LYS A 8 -34.40 -25.22 -91.04
C LYS A 8 -35.05 -26.52 -90.54
N ALA A 9 -34.91 -27.62 -91.28
CA ALA A 9 -35.45 -28.93 -90.88
C ALA A 9 -34.55 -29.70 -89.89
N ALA A 10 -33.30 -29.26 -89.67
CA ALA A 10 -32.34 -29.91 -88.78
C ALA A 10 -32.37 -29.40 -87.33
N LEU A 11 -33.13 -28.33 -87.03
CA LEU A 11 -33.32 -27.84 -85.68
C LEU A 11 -34.43 -28.61 -84.98
N SER A 12 -34.04 -29.77 -84.45
CA SER A 12 -34.79 -30.49 -83.41
C SER A 12 -35.18 -29.54 -82.28
N LYS A 13 -36.49 -29.29 -82.13
CA LYS A 13 -37.05 -28.60 -80.98
C LYS A 13 -36.70 -29.39 -79.71
N PRO A 14 -36.19 -28.75 -78.64
CA PRO A 14 -35.91 -29.47 -77.40
C PRO A 14 -37.19 -30.13 -76.87
N LYS A 15 -37.08 -31.40 -76.50
CA LYS A 15 -38.13 -32.17 -75.82
C LYS A 15 -38.61 -31.38 -74.60
N SER A 16 -39.83 -30.86 -74.67
CA SER A 16 -40.54 -30.28 -73.53
C SER A 16 -40.99 -31.41 -72.62
N GLY A 17 -40.06 -31.93 -71.81
CA GLY A 17 -40.38 -32.70 -70.61
C GLY A 17 -40.65 -31.72 -69.49
N VAL A 18 -41.81 -31.07 -69.51
CA VAL A 18 -42.29 -30.30 -68.35
C VAL A 18 -42.75 -31.31 -67.31
N GLY A 19 -41.82 -31.81 -66.50
CA GLY A 19 -42.19 -32.26 -65.17
C GLY A 19 -42.64 -31.02 -64.41
N GLU A 20 -43.85 -31.03 -63.87
CA GLU A 20 -44.38 -29.95 -63.04
C GLU A 20 -43.30 -29.49 -62.06
N ALA A 21 -42.91 -28.22 -62.16
CA ALA A 21 -42.02 -27.63 -61.19
C ALA A 21 -42.72 -27.70 -59.83
N LYS A 22 -42.31 -28.63 -58.97
CA LYS A 22 -42.79 -28.71 -57.59
C LYS A 22 -42.28 -27.47 -56.87
N VAL A 23 -43.15 -26.47 -56.77
CA VAL A 23 -42.88 -25.23 -56.06
C VAL A 23 -42.80 -25.57 -54.57
N VAL A 24 -41.57 -25.78 -54.08
CA VAL A 24 -41.32 -25.89 -52.64
C VAL A 24 -41.25 -24.46 -52.11
N ARG A 25 -42.23 -24.07 -51.29
CA ARG A 25 -42.12 -22.84 -50.50
C ARG A 25 -40.94 -23.00 -49.56
N LEU A 26 -39.93 -22.14 -49.73
CA LEU A 26 -38.90 -21.95 -48.72
C LEU A 26 -39.52 -21.10 -47.61
N GLU A 27 -39.93 -21.73 -46.51
CA GLU A 27 -40.17 -21.02 -45.26
C GLU A 27 -38.86 -20.32 -44.86
N PRO A 28 -38.86 -19.03 -44.47
CA PRO A 28 -37.67 -18.42 -43.95
C PRO A 28 -37.32 -19.16 -42.66
N ALA A 29 -36.15 -19.80 -42.61
CA ALA A 29 -35.61 -20.31 -41.36
C ALA A 29 -35.47 -19.11 -40.41
N ALA A 30 -36.41 -18.99 -39.48
CA ALA A 30 -36.35 -18.01 -38.42
C ALA A 30 -35.00 -18.19 -37.72
N SER A 31 -34.26 -17.10 -37.61
CA SER A 31 -32.87 -17.05 -37.17
C SER A 31 -32.71 -17.40 -35.68
N GLU A 32 -32.84 -18.67 -35.31
CA GLU A 32 -32.61 -19.16 -33.95
C GLU A 32 -31.18 -18.89 -33.45
N GLN A 33 -30.24 -18.69 -34.37
CA GLN A 33 -28.83 -18.44 -34.06
C GLN A 33 -28.60 -17.07 -33.39
N SER A 34 -29.46 -16.08 -33.64
CA SER A 34 -29.37 -14.75 -33.04
C SER A 34 -29.83 -14.73 -31.57
N ALA A 35 -30.89 -15.48 -31.25
CA ALA A 35 -31.41 -15.61 -29.89
C ALA A 35 -30.42 -16.36 -28.97
N ALA A 36 -29.73 -17.39 -29.50
CA ALA A 36 -28.74 -18.16 -28.77
C ALA A 36 -27.52 -17.34 -28.31
N TRP A 37 -27.12 -16.31 -29.07
CA TRP A 37 -26.02 -15.43 -28.69
C TRP A 37 -26.40 -14.46 -27.57
N TRP A 38 -27.61 -13.92 -27.61
CA TRP A 38 -28.14 -13.07 -26.53
C TRP A 38 -28.33 -13.83 -25.22
N LEU A 39 -28.76 -15.10 -25.30
CA LEU A 39 -28.86 -15.98 -24.12
C LEU A 39 -27.50 -16.21 -23.46
N ARG A 40 -26.42 -16.33 -24.24
CA ARG A 40 -25.05 -16.46 -23.70
C ARG A 40 -24.59 -15.19 -22.98
N ILE A 41 -24.84 -14.03 -23.56
CA ILE A 41 -24.51 -12.72 -22.95
C ILE A 41 -25.29 -12.55 -21.64
N ALA A 42 -26.58 -12.87 -21.65
CA ALA A 42 -27.42 -12.81 -20.45
C ALA A 42 -26.93 -13.77 -19.36
N ALA A 43 -26.58 -15.01 -19.70
CA ALA A 43 -26.04 -15.99 -18.76
C ALA A 43 -24.70 -15.54 -18.14
N SER A 44 -23.81 -14.92 -18.91
CA SER A 44 -22.54 -14.37 -18.41
C SER A 44 -22.75 -13.22 -17.43
N LEU A 45 -23.66 -12.29 -17.73
CA LEU A 45 -24.02 -11.19 -16.82
C LEU A 45 -24.63 -11.72 -15.52
N LEU A 46 -25.47 -12.75 -15.61
CA LEU A 46 -26.13 -13.36 -14.46
C LEU A 46 -25.12 -14.08 -13.56
N LEU A 47 -24.17 -14.82 -14.13
CA LEU A 47 -23.05 -15.42 -13.38
C LEU A 47 -22.19 -14.37 -12.68
N LEU A 48 -21.89 -13.26 -13.35
CA LEU A 48 -21.08 -12.18 -12.79
C LEU A 48 -21.81 -11.48 -11.64
N ALA A 49 -23.11 -11.18 -11.81
CA ALA A 49 -23.95 -10.61 -10.75
C ALA A 49 -24.07 -11.55 -9.55
N THR A 50 -24.21 -12.86 -9.80
CA THR A 50 -24.30 -13.88 -8.73
C THR A 50 -22.99 -14.00 -7.97
N GLY A 51 -21.84 -13.97 -8.66
CA GLY A 51 -20.53 -13.97 -8.04
C GLY A 51 -20.26 -12.71 -7.20
N VAL A 52 -20.70 -11.54 -7.67
CA VAL A 52 -20.62 -10.29 -6.90
C VAL A 52 -21.53 -10.34 -5.67
N LEU A 53 -22.75 -10.87 -5.80
CA LEU A 53 -23.67 -11.03 -4.66
C LEU A 53 -23.11 -12.00 -3.62
N LEU A 54 -22.67 -13.20 -4.03
CA LEU A 54 -22.08 -14.19 -3.13
C LEU A 54 -20.80 -13.68 -2.49
N GLY A 55 -19.94 -12.99 -3.26
CA GLY A 55 -18.70 -12.41 -2.75
C GLY A 55 -18.96 -11.30 -1.72
N ASN A 56 -20.01 -10.49 -1.92
CA ASN A 56 -20.40 -9.49 -0.92
C ASN A 56 -21.04 -10.12 0.31
N LEU A 57 -21.73 -11.25 0.17
CA LEU A 57 -22.37 -11.97 1.27
C LEU A 57 -21.39 -12.82 2.09
N TRP A 58 -20.28 -13.24 1.49
CA TRP A 58 -19.20 -14.00 2.14
C TRP A 58 -18.02 -13.13 2.58
N ARG A 59 -18.18 -11.81 2.57
CA ARG A 59 -17.26 -10.94 3.33
C ARG A 59 -17.36 -11.34 4.81
N PRO A 60 -16.27 -11.79 5.46
CA PRO A 60 -16.31 -12.10 6.87
C PRO A 60 -16.69 -10.83 7.65
N MET A 61 -17.88 -10.84 8.23
CA MET A 61 -18.35 -9.86 9.19
C MET A 61 -17.55 -10.08 10.47
N GLY A 62 -16.38 -9.44 10.57
CA GLY A 62 -15.42 -9.73 11.62
C GLY A 62 -14.26 -8.75 11.68
N ALA A 63 -14.57 -7.47 11.89
CA ALA A 63 -13.86 -6.57 12.81
C ALA A 63 -14.50 -5.18 12.76
N ASP A 64 -15.70 -5.05 13.33
CA ASP A 64 -16.10 -3.77 13.92
C ASP A 64 -15.14 -3.48 15.08
N VAL A 65 -14.07 -2.74 14.79
CA VAL A 65 -13.43 -1.91 15.81
C VAL A 65 -14.34 -0.70 15.99
N ALA A 66 -15.16 -0.78 17.03
CA ALA A 66 -15.90 0.35 17.57
C ALA A 66 -14.96 1.55 17.76
N GLY A 67 -15.35 2.71 17.22
CA GLY A 67 -14.69 4.00 17.46
C GLY A 67 -14.22 4.71 16.20
N VAL A 68 -15.13 5.07 15.28
CA VAL A 68 -14.88 6.08 14.26
C VAL A 68 -15.63 7.35 14.65
N THR A 69 -14.91 8.34 15.15
CA THR A 69 -15.14 9.74 14.76
C THR A 69 -13.83 10.52 14.91
N THR A 70 -12.88 10.27 14.01
CA THR A 70 -11.85 11.26 13.71
C THR A 70 -11.61 11.28 12.22
N THR A 71 -12.04 12.41 11.68
CA THR A 71 -11.98 12.93 10.32
C THR A 71 -10.92 12.29 9.43
N GLU A 72 -11.43 11.73 8.34
CA GLU A 72 -10.70 11.24 7.19
C GLU A 72 -9.89 12.36 6.54
N THR A 73 -8.56 12.30 6.66
CA THR A 73 -7.67 12.87 5.67
C THR A 73 -6.64 11.79 5.30
N THR A 74 -6.94 11.05 4.23
CA THR A 74 -5.97 10.37 3.36
C THR A 74 -4.84 9.60 4.07
N THR A 75 -5.16 8.61 4.90
CA THR A 75 -4.12 7.74 5.50
C THR A 75 -3.97 6.49 4.63
N ASP A 76 -2.94 6.44 3.78
CA ASP A 76 -2.52 5.24 3.04
C ASP A 76 -2.55 4.02 3.99
N PRO A 77 -3.14 2.86 3.58
CA PRO A 77 -3.20 1.65 4.41
C PRO A 77 -1.84 1.23 5.00
N ARG A 78 -0.73 1.62 4.37
CA ARG A 78 0.63 1.42 4.86
C ARG A 78 0.92 2.20 6.15
N PHE A 79 0.41 3.43 6.32
CA PHE A 79 0.53 4.17 7.58
C PHE A 79 -0.21 3.50 8.72
N ARG A 80 -1.42 2.98 8.44
CA ARG A 80 -2.20 2.26 9.45
C ARG A 80 -1.45 1.00 9.89
N ALA A 81 -0.84 0.28 8.93
CA ALA A 81 -0.02 -0.88 9.23
C ALA A 81 1.19 -0.53 10.11
N LEU A 82 1.90 0.58 9.83
CA LEU A 82 3.06 1.01 10.61
C LEU A 82 2.69 1.51 12.02
N LYS A 83 1.56 2.19 12.17
CA LYS A 83 1.04 2.63 13.49
C LYS A 83 0.63 1.46 14.38
N VAL A 84 0.08 0.39 13.79
CA VAL A 84 -0.35 -0.82 14.52
C VAL A 84 0.82 -1.75 14.77
N ASN A 85 1.71 -1.92 13.79
CA ASN A 85 2.92 -2.72 13.89
C ASN A 85 4.09 -2.00 13.21
N PRO A 86 4.98 -1.33 13.97
CA PRO A 86 6.12 -0.62 13.42
C PRO A 86 7.15 -1.53 12.73
N VAL A 87 7.05 -2.85 12.95
CA VAL A 87 7.86 -3.90 12.31
C VAL A 87 7.02 -4.72 11.33
N ALA A 88 6.01 -4.12 10.69
CA ALA A 88 5.16 -4.80 9.70
C ALA A 88 6.02 -5.52 8.63
N PRO A 89 6.01 -6.87 8.54
CA PRO A 89 6.92 -7.64 7.68
C PRO A 89 6.72 -7.39 6.18
N SER A 90 5.59 -6.80 5.79
CA SER A 90 5.20 -6.55 4.41
C SER A 90 5.83 -5.30 3.79
N LEU A 91 6.50 -4.44 4.58
CA LEU A 91 7.06 -3.18 4.11
C LEU A 91 8.59 -3.25 4.05
N SER A 92 9.18 -2.75 2.95
CA SER A 92 10.63 -2.63 2.86
C SER A 92 11.16 -1.57 3.84
N ALA A 93 12.46 -1.58 4.12
CA ALA A 93 13.08 -0.52 4.93
C ALA A 93 12.89 0.86 4.30
N SER A 94 12.97 0.96 2.97
CA SER A 94 12.75 2.21 2.24
C SER A 94 11.30 2.70 2.38
N ASP A 95 10.30 1.81 2.23
CA ASP A 95 8.89 2.16 2.43
C ASP A 95 8.67 2.67 3.87
N ARG A 96 9.25 2.01 4.86
CA ARG A 96 9.12 2.42 6.27
C ARG A 96 9.79 3.77 6.53
N ILE A 97 10.96 4.07 5.95
CA ILE A 97 11.60 5.40 6.03
C ILE A 97 10.70 6.47 5.42
N GLN A 98 10.08 6.20 4.27
CA GLN A 98 9.18 7.15 3.62
C GLN A 98 7.98 7.47 4.53
N LEU A 99 7.30 6.44 5.03
CA LEU A 99 6.15 6.60 5.93
C LEU A 99 6.53 7.33 7.22
N VAL A 100 7.69 7.01 7.81
CA VAL A 100 8.23 7.71 8.98
C VAL A 100 8.39 9.21 8.73
N ASN A 101 8.92 9.58 7.57
CA ASN A 101 9.08 10.99 7.22
C ASN A 101 7.75 11.71 7.01
N GLU A 102 6.76 11.02 6.42
CA GLU A 102 5.43 11.57 6.17
C GLU A 102 4.63 11.74 7.48
N MET A 103 4.77 10.81 8.43
CA MET A 103 4.13 10.88 9.76
C MET A 103 4.47 12.16 10.53
N ALA A 104 5.71 12.64 10.40
CA ALA A 104 6.15 13.87 11.05
C ALA A 104 5.70 15.15 10.33
N GLY A 105 5.19 15.07 9.10
CA GLY A 105 4.78 16.24 8.30
C GLY A 105 3.30 16.61 8.38
N GLY A 106 2.44 15.71 8.87
CA GLY A 106 0.97 15.84 8.75
C GLY A 106 0.19 16.14 10.03
N THR A 107 0.83 16.55 11.12
CA THR A 107 0.18 16.66 12.44
C THR A 107 -0.32 18.08 12.76
N GLU A 108 -1.42 18.48 12.10
CA GLU A 108 -2.37 19.42 12.70
C GLU A 108 -3.40 18.62 13.51
N GLY A 109 -3.16 18.47 14.82
CA GLY A 109 -4.14 17.89 15.74
C GLY A 109 -3.91 16.42 16.13
N SER A 110 -3.81 16.21 17.45
CA SER A 110 -3.64 14.93 18.17
C SER A 110 -2.37 14.12 17.83
N ALA A 111 -1.29 14.49 18.51
CA ALA A 111 0.03 13.87 18.46
C ALA A 111 0.11 12.44 19.09
N ASP A 112 -0.99 11.92 19.64
CA ASP A 112 -0.93 10.75 20.52
C ASP A 112 -0.46 9.44 19.85
N PRO A 113 -1.11 8.93 18.78
CA PRO A 113 -0.69 7.67 18.16
C PRO A 113 0.59 7.78 17.32
N THR A 114 0.89 8.95 16.78
CA THR A 114 2.05 9.14 15.89
C THR A 114 3.36 9.15 16.68
N VAL A 115 3.41 9.85 17.82
CA VAL A 115 4.59 9.90 18.69
C VAL A 115 4.93 8.50 19.20
N GLN A 116 3.95 7.75 19.71
CA GLN A 116 4.20 6.40 20.20
C GLN A 116 4.68 5.46 19.09
N ALA A 117 4.12 5.55 17.88
CA ALA A 117 4.57 4.76 16.75
C ALA A 117 6.04 5.06 16.39
N LEU A 118 6.42 6.34 16.34
CA LEU A 118 7.79 6.76 16.08
C LEU A 118 8.76 6.33 17.18
N ILE A 119 8.37 6.39 18.45
CA ILE A 119 9.16 5.87 19.58
C ILE A 119 9.40 4.36 19.41
N ASN A 120 8.37 3.61 19.08
CA ASN A 120 8.48 2.18 18.87
C ASN A 120 9.38 1.86 17.66
N THR A 121 9.24 2.60 16.56
CA THR A 121 10.13 2.45 15.39
C THR A 121 11.58 2.78 15.75
N LEU A 122 11.84 3.90 16.45
CA LEU A 122 13.17 4.28 16.92
C LEU A 122 13.79 3.18 17.80
N ASN A 123 12.99 2.51 18.63
CA ASN A 123 13.51 1.52 19.57
C ASN A 123 13.71 0.13 18.97
N PHE A 124 12.80 -0.28 18.07
CA PHE A 124 12.67 -1.70 17.73
C PHE A 124 12.72 -2.01 16.23
N ASP A 125 12.85 -1.00 15.35
CA ASP A 125 13.01 -1.32 13.93
C ASP A 125 14.29 -2.13 13.69
N PRO A 126 14.23 -3.27 12.99
CA PRO A 126 15.41 -4.09 12.72
C PRO A 126 16.46 -3.34 11.88
N ASN A 127 16.06 -2.36 11.08
CA ASN A 127 16.97 -1.61 10.23
C ASN A 127 17.40 -0.30 10.90
N THR A 128 18.71 -0.15 11.11
CA THR A 128 19.32 1.05 11.72
C THR A 128 18.88 2.35 11.03
N ASN A 129 18.79 2.39 9.70
CA ASN A 129 18.43 3.61 8.98
C ASN A 129 16.97 4.01 9.23
N VAL A 130 16.08 3.04 9.46
CA VAL A 130 14.70 3.34 9.84
C VAL A 130 14.65 3.89 11.27
N ARG A 131 15.46 3.36 12.20
CA ARG A 131 15.59 3.92 13.56
C ARG A 131 16.10 5.36 13.54
N LEU A 132 17.11 5.65 12.70
CA LEU A 132 17.63 7.01 12.49
C LEU A 132 16.54 7.96 11.94
N ALA A 133 15.82 7.53 10.90
CA ALA A 133 14.71 8.31 10.34
C ALA A 133 13.62 8.57 11.40
N ALA A 134 13.32 7.59 12.25
CA ALA A 134 12.31 7.73 13.30
C ALA A 134 12.74 8.73 14.38
N GLY A 135 14.02 8.73 14.79
CA GLY A 135 14.55 9.73 15.72
C GLY A 135 14.45 11.16 15.15
N GLN A 136 14.82 11.34 13.88
CA GLN A 136 14.70 12.64 13.20
C GLN A 136 13.25 13.10 13.05
N ALA A 137 12.35 12.17 12.69
CA ALA A 137 10.92 12.43 12.61
C ALA A 137 10.33 12.82 13.98
N LEU A 138 10.72 12.10 15.05
CA LEU A 138 10.28 12.38 16.41
C LEU A 138 10.75 13.76 16.89
N TYR A 139 11.95 14.20 16.49
CA TYR A 139 12.46 15.54 16.80
C TYR A 139 11.68 16.68 16.12
N ARG A 140 11.04 16.42 14.97
CA ARG A 140 10.12 17.40 14.37
C ARG A 140 8.87 17.60 15.23
N LEU A 141 8.51 16.61 16.05
CA LEU A 141 7.39 16.64 16.99
C LEU A 141 7.82 17.01 18.43
N ARG A 142 9.00 17.62 18.59
CA ARG A 142 9.62 17.90 19.90
C ARG A 142 8.81 18.74 20.89
N ASP A 143 7.76 19.43 20.42
CA ASP A 143 6.86 20.17 21.31
C ASP A 143 5.94 19.23 22.11
N ASP A 144 5.84 17.95 21.72
CA ASP A 144 5.20 16.92 22.54
C ASP A 144 6.11 16.55 23.74
N PRO A 145 5.62 16.68 24.99
CA PRO A 145 6.43 16.52 26.19
C PRO A 145 7.04 15.13 26.36
N ARG A 146 6.51 14.11 25.66
CA ARG A 146 7.02 12.74 25.72
C ARG A 146 8.32 12.56 24.94
N VAL A 147 8.60 13.43 23.95
CA VAL A 147 9.73 13.25 23.03
C VAL A 147 11.08 13.29 23.75
N GLY A 148 11.30 14.28 24.63
CA GLY A 148 12.54 14.39 25.39
C GLY A 148 12.81 13.17 26.26
N GLU A 149 11.79 12.70 26.99
CA GLU A 149 11.88 11.50 27.82
C GLU A 149 12.14 10.24 26.99
N ALA A 150 11.45 10.11 25.85
CA ALA A 150 11.64 8.99 24.95
C ALA A 150 13.08 8.91 24.44
N PHE A 151 13.71 10.03 24.07
CA PHE A 151 15.12 10.01 23.66
C PHE A 151 16.07 9.60 24.78
N VAL A 152 15.82 10.03 26.03
CA VAL A 152 16.61 9.58 27.19
C VAL A 152 16.49 8.08 27.35
N GLN A 153 15.27 7.54 27.33
CA GLN A 153 15.01 6.10 27.45
C GLN A 153 15.63 5.33 26.28
N SER A 154 15.46 5.79 25.04
CA SER A 154 16.05 5.18 23.85
C SER A 154 17.58 5.09 23.96
N LEU A 155 18.26 6.12 24.45
CA LEU A 155 19.72 6.12 24.59
C LEU A 155 20.22 4.98 25.50
N THR A 156 19.42 4.58 26.50
CA THR A 156 19.78 3.50 27.42
C THR A 156 19.81 2.13 26.75
N ILE A 157 18.93 1.89 25.77
CA ILE A 157 18.73 0.59 25.14
C ILE A 157 19.36 0.46 23.75
N GLN A 158 19.62 1.58 23.06
CA GLN A 158 20.24 1.54 21.74
C GLN A 158 21.69 1.08 21.83
N THR A 159 22.06 0.14 20.97
CA THR A 159 23.42 -0.41 20.87
C THR A 159 24.15 0.02 19.60
N ASP A 160 23.41 0.45 18.57
CA ASP A 160 23.99 0.92 17.32
C ASP A 160 24.67 2.30 17.53
N PRO A 161 25.97 2.43 17.22
CA PRO A 161 26.73 3.65 17.45
C PRO A 161 26.15 4.89 16.75
N ASN A 162 25.61 4.73 15.53
CA ASN A 162 25.06 5.86 14.78
C ASN A 162 23.75 6.36 15.43
N VAL A 163 22.92 5.43 15.92
CA VAL A 163 21.70 5.78 16.65
C VAL A 163 22.03 6.44 17.99
N GLN A 164 23.05 5.94 18.70
CA GLN A 164 23.53 6.56 19.94
C GLN A 164 24.01 7.99 19.69
N ILE A 165 24.86 8.22 18.68
CA ILE A 165 25.36 9.56 18.33
C ILE A 165 24.21 10.51 18.00
N MET A 166 23.29 10.09 17.13
CA MET A 166 22.11 10.89 16.79
C MET A 166 21.29 11.23 18.05
N LEU A 167 21.03 10.27 18.94
CA LEU A 167 20.27 10.54 20.16
C LEU A 167 20.95 11.57 21.06
N ILE A 168 22.27 11.50 21.20
CA ILE A 168 23.04 12.49 21.97
C ILE A 168 22.86 13.88 21.35
N GLU A 169 23.01 14.01 20.03
CA GLU A 169 22.82 15.28 19.32
C GLU A 169 21.40 15.85 19.51
N LEU A 170 20.38 15.00 19.42
CA LEU A 170 18.99 15.38 19.62
C LEU A 170 18.71 15.84 21.06
N LEU A 171 19.23 15.13 22.06
CA LEU A 171 19.09 15.50 23.48
C LEU A 171 19.75 16.85 23.78
N VAL A 172 20.92 17.10 23.21
CA VAL A 172 21.61 18.40 23.30
C VAL A 172 20.80 19.50 22.62
N ALA A 173 20.29 19.26 21.42
CA ALA A 173 19.47 20.22 20.68
C ALA A 173 18.18 20.59 21.43
N LEU A 174 17.57 19.63 22.12
CA LEU A 174 16.41 19.84 23.00
C LEU A 174 16.75 20.47 24.35
N ARG A 175 18.04 20.56 24.70
CA ARG A 175 18.50 20.97 26.04
C ARG A 175 17.92 20.07 27.15
N GLU A 176 17.77 18.79 26.86
CA GLU A 176 17.15 17.80 27.76
C GLU A 176 18.12 17.41 28.89
N ARG A 177 18.10 18.15 30.00
CA ARG A 177 19.01 17.91 31.13
C ARG A 177 18.80 16.58 31.84
N ARG A 178 17.63 15.94 31.70
CA ARG A 178 17.40 14.59 32.27
C ARG A 178 18.32 13.54 31.64
N ALA A 179 18.95 13.83 30.50
CA ALA A 179 19.93 12.96 29.86
C ALA A 179 21.29 12.91 30.57
N VAL A 180 21.62 13.88 31.43
CA VAL A 180 22.97 14.02 32.02
C VAL A 180 23.48 12.72 32.67
N PRO A 181 22.72 12.02 33.53
CA PRO A 181 23.19 10.77 34.12
C PRO A 181 23.52 9.68 33.08
N GLU A 182 22.71 9.59 32.02
CA GLU A 182 22.92 8.59 30.97
C GLU A 182 24.11 8.92 30.08
N LEU A 183 24.35 10.20 29.78
CA LEU A 183 25.53 10.61 29.04
C LEU A 183 26.81 10.41 29.86
N GLU A 184 26.78 10.64 31.17
CA GLU A 184 27.91 10.38 32.08
C GLU A 184 28.23 8.87 32.14
N ARG A 185 27.20 8.04 32.26
CA ARG A 185 27.38 6.59 32.21
C ARG A 185 27.95 6.14 30.85
N LEU A 186 27.45 6.71 29.75
CA LEU A 186 27.89 6.37 28.40
C LEU A 186 29.33 6.80 28.11
N SER A 187 29.77 7.97 28.56
CA SER A 187 31.15 8.44 28.37
C SER A 187 32.18 7.57 29.07
N GLN A 188 31.82 6.99 30.22
CA GLN A 188 32.71 6.14 31.01
C GLN A 188 32.64 4.65 30.63
N ARG A 189 31.70 4.26 29.76
CA ARG A 189 31.43 2.87 29.39
C ARG A 189 32.51 2.29 28.47
N ARG A 190 33.41 1.46 29.01
CA ARG A 190 34.62 0.96 28.33
C ARG A 190 34.34 0.16 27.03
N ASP A 191 33.21 -0.53 26.98
CA ASP A 191 32.74 -1.32 25.84
C ASP A 191 32.06 -0.50 24.75
N ALA A 192 31.73 0.78 24.99
CA ALA A 192 31.24 1.68 23.95
C ALA A 192 32.37 2.09 23.00
N LEU A 193 32.05 2.32 21.72
CA LEU A 193 33.04 2.83 20.76
C LEU A 193 33.60 4.19 21.22
N PRO A 194 34.91 4.45 21.02
CA PRO A 194 35.53 5.71 21.46
C PRO A 194 34.79 6.97 20.98
N ILE A 195 34.29 6.96 19.74
CA ILE A 195 33.54 8.08 19.16
C ILE A 195 32.22 8.34 19.90
N VAL A 196 31.53 7.30 20.35
CA VAL A 196 30.27 7.44 21.12
C VAL A 196 30.56 8.05 22.50
N ARG A 197 31.64 7.60 23.15
CA ARG A 197 32.04 8.16 24.45
C ARG A 197 32.41 9.63 24.34
N GLN A 198 33.21 9.98 23.33
CA GLN A 198 33.58 11.36 23.05
C GLN A 198 32.35 12.23 22.76
N GLN A 199 31.38 11.71 21.99
CA GLN A 199 30.12 12.41 21.74
C GLN A 199 29.33 12.62 23.03
N ALA A 200 29.27 11.62 23.92
CA ALA A 200 28.60 11.74 25.20
C ALA A 200 29.29 12.77 26.13
N GLU A 201 30.61 12.80 26.18
CA GLU A 201 31.39 13.82 26.90
C GLU A 201 31.11 15.23 26.37
N SER A 202 31.09 15.39 25.04
CA SER A 202 30.75 16.66 24.40
C SER A 202 29.32 17.10 24.76
N GLY A 203 28.35 16.17 24.69
CA GLY A 203 26.96 16.43 25.03
C GLY A 203 26.76 16.84 26.49
N LEU A 204 27.46 16.18 27.43
CA LEU A 204 27.48 16.57 28.84
C LEU A 204 27.94 18.00 29.04
N GLY A 205 29.08 18.36 28.44
CA GLY A 205 29.64 19.70 28.54
C GLY A 205 28.63 20.76 28.08
N GLN A 206 27.94 20.51 26.98
CA GLN A 206 26.91 21.41 26.47
C GLN A 206 25.69 21.50 27.40
N LEU A 207 25.17 20.38 27.91
CA LEU A 207 23.96 20.39 28.76
C LEU A 207 24.17 21.00 30.16
N ILE A 208 25.40 20.98 30.67
CA ILE A 208 25.73 21.55 31.99
C ILE A 208 26.00 23.07 31.89
N GLN A 209 26.51 23.56 30.75
CA GLN A 209 26.84 24.97 30.54
C GLN A 209 25.65 25.86 30.17
N ILE A 210 24.57 25.26 29.68
CA ILE A 210 23.28 25.90 29.48
C ILE A 210 22.64 26.18 30.83
#